data_AF-B6INR9-F1
#
_entry.id   AF-B6INR9-F1
#
_cell.length_a   1.000
_cell.length_b   1.000
_cell.length_c   1.000
_cell.angle_alpha   90.00
_cell.angle_beta   90.00
_cell.angle_gamma   90.00
#
_symmetry.space_group_name_H-M   'P 1'
#
loop_
_entity.id
_entity.type
_entity.pdbx_description
1 polymer ?
#
loop_
_entity_poly.entity_id
_entity_poly.type
_entity_poly.pdbx_seq_one_letter_code
_entity_poly.pdbx_strand_id
1 'polypeptide(L)' 'MSMVERVESLKVKHRTLEALLRHETQRPLPDPAIVTRLKREKLRIKDEIARIALA' A
#
# COMPACT_ATOMS: atom_id res chain seq x y z
N MET A 1 16.43 11.02 -10.34
CA MET A 1 15.29 10.14 -10.06
C MET A 1 14.08 10.70 -10.79
N SER A 2 13.60 9.99 -11.79
CA SER A 2 12.42 10.37 -12.59
C SER A 2 11.14 10.24 -11.75
N MET A 3 10.12 11.06 -12.01
CA MET A 3 8.79 10.88 -11.43
C MET A 3 8.23 9.48 -11.70
N VAL A 4 8.62 8.87 -12.83
CA VAL A 4 8.27 7.50 -13.20
C VAL A 4 8.83 6.48 -12.20
N GLU A 5 10.12 6.58 -11.84
CA GLU A 5 10.76 5.68 -10.87
C GLU A 5 10.10 5.80 -9.47
N ARG A 6 9.67 7.01 -9.11
CA ARG A 6 8.98 7.25 -7.84
C ARG A 6 7.59 6.59 -7.81
N VAL A 7 6.84 6.70 -8.90
CA VAL A 7 5.53 6.02 -9.05
C VAL A 7 5.70 4.50 -9.06
N GLU A 8 6.71 3.97 -9.75
CA GLU A 8 6.99 2.53 -9.76
C GLU A 8 7.36 2.00 -8.37
N SER A 9 8.22 2.70 -7.65
CA SER A 9 8.58 2.35 -6.27
C SER A 9 7.36 2.33 -5.34
N LEU A 10 6.47 3.31 -5.49
CA LEU A 10 5.21 3.36 -4.74
C LEU A 10 4.25 2.22 -5.14
N LYS A 11 4.16 1.88 -6.43
CA LYS A 11 3.38 0.71 -6.90
C LYS A 11 3.90 -0.60 -6.33
N VAL A 12 5.22 -0.78 -6.25
CA VAL A 12 5.83 -1.97 -5.63
C VAL A 12 5.45 -2.03 -4.15
N LYS A 13 5.63 -0.94 -3.39
CA LYS A 13 5.22 -0.86 -1.98
C LYS A 13 3.72 -1.15 -1.80
N HIS A 14 2.88 -0.63 -2.69
CA HIS A 14 1.43 -0.88 -2.67
C HIS A 14 1.12 -2.38 -2.80
N ARG A 15 1.75 -3.07 -3.76
CA ARG A 15 1.57 -4.52 -3.96
C ARG A 15 2.02 -5.31 -2.73
N THR A 16 3.12 -4.92 -2.11
CA THR A 16 3.62 -5.55 -0.87
C THR A 16 2.63 -5.39 0.28
N LEU A 17 2.12 -4.17 0.52
CA LEU A 17 1.11 -3.93 1.55
C LEU A 17 -0.17 -4.73 1.30
N GLU A 18 -0.56 -4.89 0.03
CA GLU A 18 -1.72 -5.67 -0.34
C GLU A 18 -1.52 -7.17 -0.08
N ALA A 19 -0.31 -7.69 -0.35
CA ALA A 19 0.04 -9.07 -0.04
C ALA A 19 0.05 -9.32 1.47
N LEU A 20 0.63 -8.40 2.25
CA LEU A 20 0.62 -8.46 3.71
C LEU A 20 -0.80 -8.40 4.27
N LEU A 21 -1.66 -7.53 3.70
CA LEU A 21 -3.05 -7.43 4.10
C LEU A 21 -3.79 -8.73 3.83
N ARG A 22 -3.64 -9.29 2.62
CA ARG A 22 -4.25 -10.58 2.25
C ARG A 22 -3.79 -11.70 3.17
N HIS A 23 -2.48 -11.80 3.40
CA HIS A 23 -1.90 -12.78 4.31
C HIS A 23 -2.49 -12.64 5.71
N GLU A 24 -2.51 -11.44 6.28
CA GLU A 24 -3.07 -11.21 7.62
C GLU A 24 -4.56 -11.55 7.68
N THR A 25 -5.35 -11.17 6.68
CA THR A 25 -6.79 -11.52 6.63
C THR A 25 -7.08 -13.00 6.43
N GLN A 26 -6.13 -13.77 5.88
CA GLN A 26 -6.24 -15.22 5.74
C GLN A 26 -5.84 -15.97 7.01
N ARG A 27 -5.23 -15.30 7.99
CA ARG A 27 -4.87 -15.94 9.25
C ARG A 27 -6.15 -16.31 10.01
N PRO A 28 -6.16 -17.45 10.73
CA PRO A 28 -7.30 -17.86 11.55
C PRO A 28 -7.68 -16.84 12.62
N LEU A 29 -6.71 -16.05 13.08
CA LEU A 29 -6.90 -14.95 14.02
C LEU A 29 -6.20 -13.69 13.47
N PRO A 30 -6.89 -12.92 12.60
CA PRO A 30 -6.31 -11.70 12.04
C PRO A 30 -6.24 -10.61 13.10
N ASP A 31 -5.11 -9.91 13.20
CA ASP A 31 -5.03 -8.73 14.07
C ASP A 31 -5.73 -7.53 13.39
N PRO A 32 -6.88 -7.06 13.92
CA PRO A 32 -7.64 -5.97 13.31
C PRO A 32 -6.86 -4.64 13.32
N ALA A 33 -5.94 -4.43 14.26
CA ALA A 33 -5.09 -3.24 14.29
C ALA A 33 -4.08 -3.28 13.14
N ILE A 34 -3.47 -4.45 12.86
CA ILE A 34 -2.57 -4.64 11.72
C ILE A 34 -3.32 -4.45 10.41
N VAL A 35 -4.49 -5.09 10.25
CA VAL A 35 -5.33 -4.95 9.06
C VAL A 35 -5.71 -3.48 8.82
N THR A 36 -6.09 -2.75 9.87
CA THR A 36 -6.44 -1.32 9.77
C THR A 36 -5.23 -0.47 9.41
N ARG A 37 -4.06 -0.74 10.00
CA ARG A 37 -2.81 -0.04 9.68
C ARG A 37 -2.41 -0.26 8.22
N LEU A 38 -2.42 -1.51 7.76
CA LEU A 38 -2.10 -1.87 6.38
C LEU A 38 -3.07 -1.23 5.38
N LYS A 39 -4.37 -1.20 5.67
CA LYS A 39 -5.36 -0.48 4.86
C LYS A 39 -5.09 1.02 4.79
N ARG A 40 -4.73 1.66 5.91
CA ARG A 40 -4.38 3.09 5.94
C ARG A 40 -3.10 3.38 5.16
N GLU A 41 -2.07 2.57 5.31
CA GLU A 41 -0.84 2.73 4.51
C GLU A 41 -1.12 2.53 3.02
N LYS A 42 -1.91 1.52 2.65
CA LYS A 42 -2.35 1.30 1.27
C LYS A 42 -3.06 2.53 0.69
N LEU A 43 -3.92 3.18 1.49
CA LEU A 43 -4.63 4.40 1.10
C LEU A 43 -3.64 5.56 0.90
N ARG A 44 -2.71 5.79 1.85
CA ARG A 44 -1.69 6.85 1.74
C ARG A 44 -0.83 6.71 0.50
N ILE A 45 -0.39 5.49 0.17
CA ILE A 45 0.39 5.25 -1.05
C ILE A 45 -0.45 5.51 -2.30
N LYS A 46 -1.73 5.12 -2.30
CA LYS A 46 -2.63 5.42 -3.42
C LYS A 46 -2.80 6.93 -3.61
N ASP A 47 -2.95 7.69 -2.53
CA ASP A 47 -3.05 9.16 -2.56
C ASP A 47 -1.74 9.82 -2.99
N GLU A 48 -0.59 9.25 -2.61
CA GLU A 48 0.72 9.75 -3.06
C GLU A 48 0.95 9.48 -4.55
N ILE A 49 0.59 8.29 -5.04
CA ILE A 49 0.60 7.98 -6.48
C ILE A 49 -0.33 8.94 -7.23
N ALA A 50 -1.55 9.16 -6.73
CA ALA A 50 -2.50 10.08 -7.34
C ALA A 50 -1.95 11.51 -7.38
N ARG A 51 -1.32 11.97 -6.30
CA ARG A 51 -0.68 13.30 -6.25
C ARG A 51 0.46 13.46 -7.24
N ILE A 52 1.28 12.42 -7.42
CA ILE A 52 2.40 12.45 -8.38
C ILE A 52 1.88 12.31 -9.82
N ALA A 53 0.81 11.55 -10.04
CA ALA A 53 0.23 11.37 -11.37
C ALA A 53 -0.60 12.58 -11.84
N LEU A 54 -1.09 13.42 -10.92
CA LEU A 54 -1.83 14.64 -11.22
C LEU A 54 -0.93 15.88 -11.33
N ALA A 55 0.37 15.75 -11.03
CA ALA A 55 1.39 16.79 -11.12
C ALA A 55 2.14 16.70 -12.45
#